data_AF-A0AAJ4Z8X4-F1
#
_entry.id   AF-A0AAJ4Z8X4-F1
#
_cell.length_a   1.000
_cell.length_b   1.000
_cell.length_c   1.000
_cell.angle_alpha   90.00
_cell.angle_beta   90.00
_cell.angle_gamma   90.00
#
_symmetry.space_group_name_H-M   'P 1'
#
loop_
_entity.id
_entity.type
_entity.pdbx_description
1 polymer ?
#
loop_
_entity_poly.entity_id
_entity_poly.type
_entity_poly.pdbx_seq_one_letter_code
_entity_poly.pdbx_strand_id
1 'polypeptide(L)'
;MSERPDAPSAVPAQPSRPTQPTRSTLRLAASLVVLRERPSGVEVLLLRRAVRANDFSSDAYVFPGGVVDANDRAGHSACIGMDDATASGRLKLLDGGLDYYVAAIRECFEETGVLFACDENGAPLDAVRLNEVRAQREALHDGQIDIASLCRSFGIRLTPQRLRYLSHWVTPLALAKRFDTRFFLATLPEAQQVEVDHVETAAHRWMRPQYALAHADQLRLLPPTHKLLQWLASMESVDLAIAAAGALADVPCVQPRLADGKRGPWPITPDEPAWAELTLTDPDERGVGSYDIAPGRVVALMPGVLRLTAPNPGMMTGPGTNTYFVGGGPQDGWAVIDPGPDDPAHIDAIMRAAPGEIRQILVTHTHRDHSPGAALLKARTGARTYGMAARHDVGQDTAFSPDVELADGDAVSLPDGRVLRAIHTPGHASNHVCYGLEDEKLVFTGDHVMQGSTVVINPPDGHMATYLASLEKLAALEPAWLAPGHGFVMDRPAQRIAQLITHRLAREARVLDALTQAGPATLDALTPIVYADVPAARHAVARRSLQAHLDKLAEDGRVALSGDGQWRAVEAVGAR
;
A
#
# COMPACT_ATOMS: atom_id res chain seq x y z
N MET A 1 -0.30 59.18 -54.09
CA MET A 1 -1.03 58.71 -52.91
C MET A 1 -1.74 57.42 -53.27
N SER A 2 -1.22 56.27 -52.84
CA SER A 2 -1.99 55.03 -52.65
C SER A 2 -1.05 54.02 -52.00
N GLU A 3 -1.38 53.68 -50.76
CA GLU A 3 -0.69 52.76 -49.87
C GLU A 3 -0.74 51.33 -50.42
N ARG A 4 0.34 50.56 -50.20
CA ARG A 4 0.35 49.10 -50.32
C ARG A 4 0.24 48.49 -48.92
N PRO A 5 -0.42 47.32 -48.77
CA PRO A 5 -0.83 46.80 -47.46
C PRO A 5 0.25 45.93 -46.79
N ASP A 6 0.17 45.89 -45.46
CA ASP A 6 1.01 45.13 -44.53
C ASP A 6 0.95 43.61 -44.74
N ALA A 7 2.11 42.98 -44.53
CA ALA A 7 2.31 41.53 -44.55
C ALA A 7 1.89 40.89 -43.19
N PRO A 8 1.47 39.61 -43.18
CA PRO A 8 0.92 38.97 -41.99
C PRO A 8 1.98 38.57 -40.95
N SER A 9 1.59 38.72 -39.68
CA SER A 9 2.32 38.40 -38.45
C SER A 9 2.82 36.95 -38.37
N ALA A 10 4.02 36.79 -37.82
CA ALA A 10 4.74 35.54 -37.62
C ALA A 10 4.01 34.54 -36.69
N VAL A 11 4.18 33.25 -37.01
CA VAL A 11 3.71 32.07 -36.26
C VAL A 11 4.44 31.99 -34.90
N PRO A 12 3.76 31.68 -33.77
CA PRO A 12 4.43 31.50 -32.48
C PRO A 12 5.29 30.23 -32.47
N ALA A 13 6.51 30.35 -31.95
CA ALA A 13 7.45 29.24 -31.80
C ALA A 13 6.90 28.14 -30.88
N GLN A 14 7.11 26.88 -31.27
CA GLN A 14 6.76 25.70 -30.47
C GLN A 14 7.52 25.71 -29.12
N PRO A 15 6.87 25.33 -28.00
CA PRO A 15 7.55 25.21 -26.72
C PRO A 15 8.63 24.12 -26.78
N SER A 16 9.84 24.47 -26.35
CA SER A 16 10.98 23.57 -26.24
C SER A 16 10.65 22.34 -25.39
N ARG A 17 10.97 21.15 -25.92
CA ARG A 17 10.91 19.87 -25.18
C ARG A 17 11.59 20.04 -23.80
N PRO A 18 10.95 19.65 -22.69
CA PRO A 18 11.63 19.60 -21.41
C PRO A 18 12.81 18.63 -21.50
N THR A 19 13.98 19.12 -21.12
CA THR A 19 15.22 18.35 -20.99
C THR A 19 14.98 17.13 -20.10
N GLN A 20 15.34 15.94 -20.56
CA GLN A 20 15.35 14.74 -19.74
C GLN A 20 16.15 15.02 -18.45
N PRO A 21 15.64 14.68 -17.25
CA PRO A 21 16.41 14.83 -16.03
C PRO A 21 17.70 14.00 -16.15
N THR A 22 18.84 14.64 -15.91
CA THR A 22 20.14 13.96 -15.76
C THR A 22 19.98 12.88 -14.70
N ARG A 23 20.23 11.60 -15.04
CA ARG A 23 20.17 10.49 -14.09
C ARG A 23 21.07 10.82 -12.89
N SER A 24 20.47 11.12 -11.75
CA SER A 24 21.20 11.29 -10.50
C SER A 24 22.01 10.03 -10.19
N THR A 25 23.28 10.18 -9.79
CA THR A 25 24.11 9.04 -9.39
C THR A 25 23.51 8.35 -8.16
N LEU A 26 23.27 7.05 -8.28
CA LEU A 26 22.78 6.20 -7.20
C LEU A 26 23.95 5.89 -6.26
N ARG A 27 23.89 6.31 -5.00
CA ARG A 27 24.93 6.05 -4.01
C ARG A 27 24.60 4.78 -3.22
N LEU A 28 25.57 3.89 -3.07
CA LEU A 28 25.42 2.71 -2.21
C LEU A 28 25.47 3.14 -0.75
N ALA A 29 24.63 2.57 0.08
CA ALA A 29 24.54 2.92 1.50
C ALA A 29 24.23 1.70 2.37
N ALA A 30 24.63 1.78 3.63
CA ALA A 30 24.36 0.77 4.63
C ALA A 30 23.87 1.42 5.93
N SER A 31 22.86 0.84 6.55
CA SER A 31 22.28 1.33 7.81
C SER A 31 22.10 0.19 8.80
N LEU A 32 22.30 0.49 10.08
CA LEU A 32 22.28 -0.49 11.15
C LEU A 32 21.16 -0.22 12.15
N VAL A 33 20.20 -1.12 12.21
CA VAL A 33 19.14 -1.16 13.21
C VAL A 33 19.72 -1.83 14.46
N VAL A 34 20.03 -1.02 15.49
CA VAL A 34 20.59 -1.52 16.75
C VAL A 34 19.47 -1.68 17.78
N LEU A 35 19.34 -2.88 18.33
CA LEU A 35 18.36 -3.22 19.36
C LEU A 35 19.00 -3.40 20.73
N ARG A 36 18.25 -3.11 21.79
CA ARG A 36 18.56 -3.54 23.15
C ARG A 36 17.32 -4.05 23.86
N GLU A 37 17.52 -4.99 24.77
CA GLU A 37 16.45 -5.53 25.60
C GLU A 37 16.32 -4.73 26.90
N ARG A 38 15.07 -4.47 27.32
CA ARG A 38 14.75 -3.82 28.61
C ARG A 38 13.59 -4.56 29.26
N PRO A 39 13.39 -4.41 30.59
CA PRO A 39 12.18 -4.94 31.24
C PRO A 39 10.87 -4.43 30.63
N SER A 40 10.90 -3.25 29.98
CA SER A 40 9.77 -2.67 29.25
C SER A 40 9.59 -3.21 27.82
N GLY A 41 10.44 -4.15 27.39
CA GLY A 41 10.49 -4.73 26.04
C GLY A 41 11.60 -4.14 25.16
N VAL A 42 11.56 -4.51 23.88
CA VAL A 42 12.54 -4.11 22.86
C VAL A 42 12.60 -2.59 22.68
N GLU A 43 13.83 -2.06 22.70
CA GLU A 43 14.13 -0.69 22.29
C GLU A 43 15.07 -0.69 21.09
N VAL A 44 14.87 0.30 20.22
CA VAL A 44 15.69 0.55 19.02
C VAL A 44 16.37 1.90 19.12
N LEU A 45 17.61 1.97 18.64
CA LEU A 45 18.38 3.21 18.54
C LEU A 45 17.92 4.02 17.32
N LEU A 46 17.51 5.27 17.56
CA LEU A 46 17.21 6.25 16.51
C LEU A 46 18.06 7.50 16.71
N LEU A 47 18.58 8.03 15.60
CA LEU A 47 19.35 9.27 15.54
C LEU A 47 18.49 10.36 14.90
N ARG A 48 18.50 11.56 15.49
CA ARG A 48 17.85 12.74 14.91
C ARG A 48 18.86 13.48 14.05
N ARG A 49 18.65 13.52 12.73
CA ARG A 49 19.53 14.24 11.81
C ARG A 49 19.50 15.74 12.05
N ALA A 50 20.66 16.39 11.96
CA ALA A 50 20.75 17.85 12.05
C ALA A 50 19.86 18.54 11.00
N VAL A 51 19.34 19.73 11.36
CA VAL A 51 18.50 20.51 10.45
C VAL A 51 19.38 21.09 9.33
N ARG A 52 19.12 20.70 8.08
CA ARG A 52 19.82 21.21 6.89
C ARG A 52 18.78 21.73 5.89
N ALA A 53 18.96 22.96 5.40
CA ALA A 53 18.06 23.52 4.40
C ALA A 53 18.08 22.68 3.11
N ASN A 54 16.91 22.46 2.49
CA ASN A 54 16.72 21.69 1.25
C ASN A 54 17.15 20.20 1.31
N ASP A 55 17.13 19.58 2.49
CA ASP A 55 17.25 18.12 2.65
C ASP A 55 15.91 17.53 3.10
N PHE A 56 15.31 16.65 2.28
CA PHE A 56 14.06 15.96 2.59
C PHE A 56 14.12 15.17 3.91
N SER A 57 15.31 14.73 4.28
CA SER A 57 15.58 13.97 5.52
C SER A 57 16.06 14.84 6.69
N SER A 58 16.09 16.17 6.53
CA SER A 58 16.40 17.11 7.61
C SER A 58 15.43 16.92 8.77
N ASP A 59 15.95 16.88 9.99
CA ASP A 59 15.18 16.70 11.24
C ASP A 59 14.44 15.35 11.37
N ALA A 60 14.69 14.41 10.45
CA ALA A 60 14.11 13.08 10.52
C ALA A 60 14.84 12.21 11.54
N TYR A 61 14.10 11.30 12.17
CA TYR A 61 14.69 10.21 12.95
C TYR A 61 15.02 9.03 12.03
N VAL A 62 16.26 8.56 12.08
CA VAL A 62 16.81 7.50 11.22
C VAL A 62 17.61 6.50 12.05
N PHE A 63 17.97 5.37 11.43
CA PHE A 63 18.97 4.46 11.99
C PHE A 63 20.37 4.97 11.67
N PRO A 64 21.40 4.63 12.48
CA PRO A 64 22.77 4.96 12.12
C PRO A 64 23.16 4.36 10.78
N GLY A 65 23.93 5.09 9.99
CA GLY A 65 24.37 4.61 8.68
C GLY A 65 24.66 5.71 7.66
N GLY A 66 25.39 5.32 6.62
CA GLY A 66 25.82 6.24 5.58
C GLY A 66 26.24 5.54 4.31
N VAL A 67 27.14 6.18 3.56
CA VAL A 67 27.53 5.75 2.21
C VAL A 67 28.59 4.65 2.32
N VAL A 68 28.50 3.64 1.44
CA VAL A 68 29.59 2.66 1.29
C VAL A 68 30.76 3.36 0.61
N ASP A 69 31.88 3.48 1.32
CA ASP A 69 33.10 4.11 0.85
C ASP A 69 34.03 3.09 0.16
N ALA A 70 34.85 3.55 -0.78
CA ALA A 70 35.79 2.67 -1.47
C ALA A 70 36.80 2.01 -0.50
N ASN A 71 37.11 2.67 0.63
CA ASN A 71 38.01 2.16 1.66
C ASN A 71 37.37 1.08 2.54
N ASP A 72 36.04 0.89 2.52
CA ASP A 72 35.38 -0.18 3.27
C ASP A 72 35.89 -1.58 2.82
N ARG A 73 36.32 -1.69 1.56
CA ARG A 73 36.98 -2.89 1.02
C ARG A 73 38.25 -3.28 1.79
N ALA A 74 39.03 -2.31 2.26
CA ALA A 74 40.24 -2.58 3.03
C ALA A 74 39.93 -3.20 4.40
N GLY A 75 38.74 -2.91 4.93
CA GLY A 75 38.22 -3.46 6.20
C GLY A 75 38.01 -4.97 6.18
N HIS A 76 37.92 -5.60 5.00
CA HIS A 76 37.70 -7.05 4.86
C HIS A 76 38.75 -7.87 5.61
N SER A 77 40.01 -7.44 5.55
CA SER A 77 41.13 -8.08 6.24
C SER A 77 40.98 -8.12 7.77
N ALA A 78 40.21 -7.19 8.34
CA ALA A 78 39.92 -7.11 9.76
C ALA A 78 38.67 -7.90 10.16
N CYS A 79 37.84 -8.36 9.21
CA CYS A 79 36.64 -9.14 9.50
C CYS A 79 36.98 -10.55 10.01
N ILE A 80 36.11 -11.10 10.86
CA ILE A 80 36.09 -12.51 11.24
C ILE A 80 34.68 -13.09 11.05
N GLY A 81 34.58 -14.41 10.89
CA GLY A 81 33.29 -15.12 10.86
C GLY A 81 32.43 -14.92 9.60
N MET A 82 32.83 -14.05 8.68
CA MET A 82 32.18 -13.85 7.38
C MET A 82 33.21 -13.35 6.35
N ASP A 83 33.17 -13.92 5.15
CA ASP A 83 33.94 -13.46 3.99
C ASP A 83 33.05 -12.77 2.95
N ASP A 84 33.66 -12.18 1.93
CA ASP A 84 32.94 -11.46 0.87
C ASP A 84 32.05 -12.37 0.03
N ALA A 85 32.45 -13.62 -0.20
CA ALA A 85 31.62 -14.58 -0.93
C ALA A 85 30.30 -14.87 -0.18
N THR A 86 30.37 -15.08 1.13
CA THR A 86 29.20 -15.31 1.99
C THR A 86 28.32 -14.06 2.05
N ALA A 87 28.91 -12.89 2.26
CA ALA A 87 28.18 -11.63 2.32
C ALA A 87 27.49 -11.31 0.98
N SER A 88 28.21 -11.45 -0.15
CA SER A 88 27.69 -11.23 -1.50
C SER A 88 26.55 -12.21 -1.83
N GLY A 89 26.72 -13.49 -1.48
CA GLY A 89 25.65 -14.48 -1.62
C GLY A 89 24.40 -14.11 -0.83
N ARG A 90 24.54 -13.59 0.39
CA ARG A 90 23.42 -13.14 1.22
C ARG A 90 22.71 -11.90 0.66
N LEU A 91 23.47 -10.97 0.08
CA LEU A 91 22.95 -9.74 -0.53
C LEU A 91 22.53 -9.92 -2.00
N LYS A 92 22.70 -11.12 -2.57
CA LYS A 92 22.46 -11.43 -4.00
C LYS A 92 23.29 -10.55 -4.94
N LEU A 93 24.54 -10.31 -4.57
CA LEU A 93 25.53 -9.59 -5.37
C LEU A 93 26.55 -10.56 -5.96
N LEU A 94 27.22 -10.16 -7.05
CA LEU A 94 28.32 -10.93 -7.62
C LEU A 94 29.56 -10.89 -6.73
N ASP A 95 29.90 -9.70 -6.21
CA ASP A 95 30.98 -9.45 -5.26
C ASP A 95 30.70 -8.16 -4.46
N GLY A 96 31.53 -7.86 -3.45
CA GLY A 96 31.47 -6.59 -2.71
C GLY A 96 30.36 -6.54 -1.66
N GLY A 97 29.74 -7.67 -1.33
CA GLY A 97 28.73 -7.73 -0.30
C GLY A 97 29.27 -7.35 1.09
N LEU A 98 30.52 -7.69 1.39
CA LEU A 98 31.13 -7.38 2.68
C LEU A 98 31.43 -5.88 2.85
N ASP A 99 31.52 -5.12 1.74
CA ASP A 99 31.64 -3.66 1.77
C ASP A 99 30.46 -3.03 2.53
N TYR A 100 29.23 -3.53 2.30
CA TYR A 100 28.03 -3.05 3.02
C TYR A 100 28.06 -3.35 4.52
N TYR A 101 28.57 -4.51 4.91
CA TYR A 101 28.68 -4.88 6.33
C TYR A 101 29.73 -4.04 7.04
N VAL A 102 30.89 -3.83 6.41
CA VAL A 102 31.94 -2.96 6.95
C VAL A 102 31.43 -1.52 7.05
N ALA A 103 30.78 -0.99 6.00
CA ALA A 103 30.18 0.33 6.03
C ALA A 103 29.16 0.49 7.16
N ALA A 104 28.26 -0.50 7.35
CA ALA A 104 27.28 -0.46 8.45
C ALA A 104 27.95 -0.39 9.84
N ILE A 105 29.07 -1.11 10.03
CA ILE A 105 29.82 -1.10 11.29
C ILE A 105 30.57 0.23 11.46
N ARG A 106 31.25 0.70 10.40
CA ARG A 106 32.01 1.96 10.40
C ARG A 106 31.10 3.14 10.71
N GLU A 107 30.02 3.32 9.95
CA GLU A 107 29.08 4.42 10.10
C GLU A 107 28.41 4.40 11.48
N CYS A 108 28.02 3.22 11.97
CA CYS A 108 27.48 3.10 13.33
C CYS A 108 28.49 3.53 14.40
N PHE A 109 29.77 3.20 14.23
CA PHE A 109 30.81 3.62 15.14
C PHE A 109 31.10 5.12 15.06
N GLU A 110 31.19 5.67 13.84
CA GLU A 110 31.38 7.11 13.61
C GLU A 110 30.27 7.92 14.27
N GLU A 111 29.00 7.59 14.03
CA GLU A 111 27.86 8.38 14.52
C GLU A 111 27.51 8.12 16.00
N THR A 112 27.76 6.92 16.53
CA THR A 112 27.23 6.50 17.85
C THR A 112 28.26 5.98 18.84
N GLY A 113 29.49 5.72 18.40
CA GLY A 113 30.54 5.10 19.21
C GLY A 113 30.29 3.63 19.55
N VAL A 114 29.24 3.03 19.00
CA VAL A 114 28.97 1.59 19.11
C VAL A 114 29.78 0.85 18.06
N LEU A 115 30.64 -0.07 18.49
CA LEU A 115 31.52 -0.82 17.60
C LEU A 115 31.24 -2.32 17.68
N PHE A 116 30.93 -2.92 16.53
CA PHE A 116 30.74 -4.36 16.38
C PHE A 116 32.07 -5.05 16.08
N ALA A 117 32.89 -5.15 17.12
CA ALA A 117 34.21 -5.77 17.06
C ALA A 117 34.50 -6.62 18.30
N CYS A 118 35.54 -7.44 18.20
CA CYS A 118 36.14 -8.19 19.30
C CYS A 118 37.66 -7.98 19.29
N ASP A 119 38.35 -8.45 20.32
CA ASP A 119 39.81 -8.52 20.30
C ASP A 119 40.33 -9.64 19.37
N GLU A 120 41.64 -9.80 19.29
CA GLU A 120 42.31 -10.82 18.46
C GLU A 120 41.93 -12.26 18.85
N ASN A 121 41.47 -12.48 20.08
CA ASN A 121 41.05 -13.78 20.61
C ASN A 121 39.54 -14.03 20.42
N GLY A 122 38.79 -13.06 19.89
CA GLY A 122 37.34 -13.17 19.73
C GLY A 122 36.54 -12.72 20.96
N ALA A 123 37.18 -12.17 21.99
CA ALA A 123 36.51 -11.70 23.19
C ALA A 123 35.94 -10.28 23.00
N PRO A 124 34.83 -9.92 23.69
CA PRO A 124 34.31 -8.55 23.68
C PRO A 124 35.36 -7.53 24.12
N LEU A 125 35.32 -6.33 23.54
CA LEU A 125 36.20 -5.23 23.95
C LEU A 125 35.81 -4.74 25.35
N ASP A 126 36.77 -4.64 26.26
CA ASP A 126 36.55 -3.99 27.55
C ASP A 126 36.37 -2.46 27.41
N ALA A 127 35.90 -1.83 28.48
CA ALA A 127 35.58 -0.40 28.48
C ALA A 127 36.81 0.50 28.26
N VAL A 128 38.00 0.07 28.70
CA VAL A 128 39.24 0.87 28.57
C VAL A 128 39.63 0.90 27.10
N ARG A 129 39.76 -0.27 26.47
CA ARG A 129 40.12 -0.39 25.06
C ARG A 129 39.07 0.25 24.15
N LEU A 130 37.79 0.11 24.48
CA LEU A 130 36.73 0.77 23.72
C LEU A 130 36.85 2.31 23.76
N ASN A 131 37.18 2.88 24.92
CA ASN A 131 37.38 4.33 25.04
C ASN A 131 38.60 4.82 24.23
N GLU A 132 39.69 4.04 24.22
CA GLU A 132 40.87 4.35 23.39
C GLU A 132 40.55 4.33 21.90
N VAL A 133 39.76 3.33 21.45
CA VAL A 133 39.28 3.25 20.06
C VAL A 133 38.34 4.42 19.75
N ARG A 134 37.41 4.76 20.66
CA ARG A 134 36.49 5.91 20.51
C ARG A 134 37.20 7.24 20.35
N ALA A 135 38.37 7.41 20.98
CA ALA A 135 39.17 8.63 20.83
C ALA A 135 39.66 8.87 19.38
N GLN A 136 39.57 7.86 18.49
CA GLN A 136 39.92 7.98 17.08
C GLN A 136 38.71 8.19 16.16
N ARG A 137 37.50 8.33 16.69
CA ARG A 137 36.26 8.49 15.89
C ARG A 137 36.31 9.68 14.94
N GLU A 138 36.75 10.84 15.42
CA GLU A 138 36.86 12.05 14.58
C GLU A 138 37.85 11.85 13.43
N ALA A 139 39.01 11.24 13.71
CA ALA A 139 40.01 10.94 12.68
C ALA A 139 39.48 9.97 11.61
N LEU A 140 38.65 9.00 12.01
CA LEU A 140 38.00 8.08 11.09
C LEU A 140 36.92 8.80 10.26
N HIS A 141 36.05 9.57 10.91
CA HIS A 141 34.98 10.33 10.26
C HIS A 141 35.52 11.34 9.24
N ASP A 142 36.61 12.03 9.57
CA ASP A 142 37.29 12.99 8.68
C ASP A 142 38.14 12.31 7.59
N GLY A 143 38.20 10.97 7.57
CA GLY A 143 38.96 10.19 6.60
C GLY A 143 40.49 10.27 6.76
N GLN A 144 41.00 10.67 7.94
CA GLN A 144 42.43 10.69 8.25
C GLN A 144 43.00 9.29 8.48
N ILE A 145 42.16 8.37 8.98
CA ILE A 145 42.43 6.94 9.08
C ILE A 145 41.29 6.17 8.43
N ASP A 146 41.54 4.93 8.00
CA ASP A 146 40.49 4.00 7.58
C ASP A 146 40.16 2.98 8.68
N ILE A 147 39.02 2.30 8.55
CA ILE A 147 38.58 1.30 9.53
C ILE A 147 39.59 0.14 9.66
N ALA A 148 40.29 -0.20 8.58
CA ALA A 148 41.31 -1.24 8.58
C ALA A 148 42.54 -0.86 9.44
N SER A 149 42.98 0.40 9.34
CA SER A 149 44.09 0.96 10.12
C SER A 149 43.70 1.10 11.59
N LEU A 150 42.47 1.52 11.88
CA LEU A 150 41.94 1.50 13.24
C LEU A 150 42.00 0.09 13.81
N CYS A 151 41.52 -0.91 13.07
CA CYS A 151 41.56 -2.31 13.52
C CYS A 151 42.97 -2.80 13.79
N ARG A 152 43.94 -2.49 12.92
CA ARG A 152 45.36 -2.85 13.10
C ARG A 152 45.97 -2.15 14.31
N SER A 153 45.79 -0.85 14.47
CA SER A 153 46.41 -0.07 15.54
C SER A 153 45.96 -0.52 16.93
N PHE A 154 44.70 -0.96 17.05
CA PHE A 154 44.14 -1.40 18.32
C PHE A 154 44.03 -2.92 18.46
N GLY A 155 44.53 -3.72 17.50
CA GLY A 155 44.44 -5.19 17.54
C GLY A 155 43.01 -5.71 17.69
N ILE A 156 42.06 -5.14 16.95
CA ILE A 156 40.65 -5.51 17.01
C ILE A 156 40.17 -6.10 15.68
N ARG A 157 39.12 -6.91 15.73
CA ARG A 157 38.53 -7.60 14.57
C ARG A 157 37.06 -7.27 14.43
N LEU A 158 36.62 -6.89 13.24
CA LEU A 158 35.22 -6.58 12.95
C LEU A 158 34.38 -7.86 12.94
N THR A 159 33.14 -7.76 13.41
CA THR A 159 32.22 -8.91 13.56
C THR A 159 30.96 -8.81 12.68
N PRO A 160 31.10 -8.79 11.33
CA PRO A 160 29.98 -8.71 10.39
C PRO A 160 28.97 -9.87 10.53
N GLN A 161 29.41 -11.04 11.00
CA GLN A 161 28.56 -12.19 11.31
C GLN A 161 27.55 -11.95 12.44
N ARG A 162 27.66 -10.85 13.19
CA ARG A 162 26.65 -10.43 14.19
C ARG A 162 25.51 -9.62 13.57
N LEU A 163 25.68 -9.12 12.36
CA LEU A 163 24.66 -8.36 11.65
C LEU A 163 23.75 -9.33 10.86
N ARG A 164 22.44 -9.07 10.87
CA ARG A 164 21.45 -9.80 10.08
C ARG A 164 20.92 -8.90 8.98
N TYR A 165 21.05 -9.34 7.72
CA TYR A 165 20.48 -8.58 6.61
C TYR A 165 18.97 -8.56 6.71
N LEU A 166 18.38 -7.36 6.75
CA LEU A 166 16.98 -7.14 7.13
C LEU A 166 16.14 -6.55 5.99
N SER A 167 16.65 -5.53 5.29
CA SER A 167 15.85 -4.79 4.31
C SER A 167 16.68 -4.09 3.24
N HIS A 168 16.07 -3.83 2.07
CA HIS A 168 16.70 -3.21 0.91
C HIS A 168 15.79 -2.10 0.39
N TRP A 169 16.27 -0.86 0.41
CA TRP A 169 15.53 0.29 -0.11
C TRP A 169 16.30 1.05 -1.15
N VAL A 170 15.60 1.49 -2.20
CA VAL A 170 16.13 2.42 -3.21
C VAL A 170 15.29 3.69 -3.17
N THR A 171 15.96 4.83 -3.15
CA THR A 171 15.28 6.13 -3.14
C THR A 171 14.47 6.33 -4.43
N PRO A 172 13.25 6.92 -4.38
CA PRO A 172 12.41 7.19 -5.55
C PRO A 172 13.17 7.83 -6.73
N LEU A 173 12.78 7.51 -7.96
CA LEU A 173 13.41 8.05 -9.17
C LEU A 173 13.29 9.58 -9.30
N ALA A 174 12.17 10.16 -8.86
CA ALA A 174 11.92 11.60 -8.92
C ALA A 174 12.85 12.44 -8.04
N LEU A 175 13.55 11.84 -7.06
CA LEU A 175 14.40 12.57 -6.12
C LEU A 175 15.83 12.70 -6.65
N ALA A 176 16.39 13.92 -6.56
CA ALA A 176 17.73 14.21 -7.08
C ALA A 176 18.87 13.52 -6.29
N LYS A 177 18.70 13.32 -4.98
CA LYS A 177 19.66 12.59 -4.14
C LYS A 177 19.13 11.18 -3.94
N ARG A 178 19.80 10.18 -4.52
CA ARG A 178 19.36 8.79 -4.46
C ARG A 178 20.36 7.89 -3.76
N PHE A 179 19.82 6.98 -2.96
CA PHE A 179 20.56 5.95 -2.24
C PHE A 179 19.98 4.57 -2.53
N ASP A 180 20.87 3.60 -2.62
CA ASP A 180 20.63 2.17 -2.64
C ASP A 180 21.10 1.61 -1.28
N THR A 181 20.18 1.51 -0.33
CA THR A 181 20.49 1.30 1.09
C THR A 181 20.19 -0.13 1.52
N ARG A 182 21.14 -0.76 2.22
CA ARG A 182 20.97 -2.07 2.88
C ARG A 182 20.85 -1.86 4.37
N PHE A 183 19.80 -2.42 4.96
CA PHE A 183 19.55 -2.36 6.38
C PHE A 183 19.95 -3.67 7.02
N PHE A 184 20.73 -3.57 8.08
CA PHE A 184 21.16 -4.68 8.91
C PHE A 184 20.56 -4.55 10.31
N LEU A 185 20.34 -5.66 11.00
CA LEU A 185 19.85 -5.73 12.37
C LEU A 185 20.94 -6.32 13.26
N ALA A 186 21.17 -5.72 14.43
CA ALA A 186 22.09 -6.28 15.41
C ALA A 186 21.67 -5.92 16.85
N THR A 187 22.04 -6.79 17.79
CA THR A 187 21.93 -6.51 19.23
C THR A 187 23.10 -5.66 19.68
N LEU A 188 22.83 -4.62 20.45
CA LEU A 188 23.84 -3.77 21.09
C LEU A 188 24.89 -4.64 21.79
N PRO A 189 26.20 -4.50 21.47
CA PRO A 189 27.25 -5.21 22.18
C PRO A 189 27.21 -4.91 23.68
N GLU A 190 27.47 -5.94 24.50
CA GLU A 190 27.41 -5.83 25.95
C GLU A 190 28.33 -4.72 26.48
N ALA A 191 27.88 -4.04 27.53
CA ALA A 191 28.57 -2.92 28.20
C ALA A 191 28.81 -1.64 27.36
N GLN A 192 28.43 -1.59 26.08
CA GLN A 192 28.56 -0.35 25.29
C GLN A 192 27.41 0.62 25.55
N GLN A 193 27.73 1.92 25.62
CA GLN A 193 26.77 3.02 25.66
C GLN A 193 26.88 3.87 24.38
N VAL A 194 25.79 4.56 24.01
CA VAL A 194 25.76 5.41 22.82
C VAL A 194 26.27 6.81 23.14
N GLU A 195 27.17 7.33 22.32
CA GLU A 195 27.72 8.69 22.36
C GLU A 195 27.66 9.29 20.95
N VAL A 196 26.89 10.37 20.76
CA VAL A 196 26.73 11.01 19.44
C VAL A 196 27.78 12.10 19.20
N ASP A 197 28.15 12.31 17.94
CA ASP A 197 29.16 13.30 17.52
C ASP A 197 28.71 14.78 17.64
N HIS A 198 27.42 15.04 17.87
CA HIS A 198 26.80 16.38 17.91
C HIS A 198 26.95 17.25 16.65
N VAL A 199 27.59 16.74 15.58
CA VAL A 199 27.86 17.46 14.32
C VAL A 199 26.87 17.05 13.23
N GLU A 200 26.71 15.75 13.00
CA GLU A 200 25.76 15.22 12.01
C GLU A 200 24.45 14.76 12.68
N THR A 201 24.58 14.30 13.93
CA THR A 201 23.48 13.84 14.75
C THR A 201 23.20 14.81 15.90
N ALA A 202 22.03 15.43 15.90
CA ALA A 202 21.64 16.41 16.93
C ALA A 202 21.35 15.74 18.29
N ALA A 203 20.85 14.49 18.27
CA ALA A 203 20.56 13.69 19.44
C ALA A 203 20.39 12.21 19.08
N HIS A 204 20.64 11.30 20.03
CA HIS A 204 20.16 9.92 19.94
C HIS A 204 18.99 9.70 20.90
N ARG A 205 18.15 8.70 20.58
CA ARG A 205 17.12 8.20 21.47
C ARG A 205 16.98 6.69 21.33
N TRP A 206 16.89 6.02 22.48
CA TRP A 206 16.35 4.67 22.54
C TRP A 206 14.84 4.78 22.66
N MET A 207 14.12 4.10 21.77
CA MET A 207 12.66 4.14 21.76
C MET A 207 12.10 2.73 21.61
N ARG A 208 10.96 2.47 22.25
CA ARG A 208 10.13 1.33 21.88
C ARG A 208 9.54 1.57 20.49
N PRO A 209 9.54 0.57 19.59
CA PRO A 209 8.97 0.73 18.25
C PRO A 209 7.52 1.23 18.26
N GLN A 210 6.70 0.71 19.18
CA GLN A 210 5.30 1.12 19.34
C GLN A 210 5.17 2.61 19.72
N TYR A 211 6.07 3.11 20.57
CA TYR A 211 6.07 4.52 20.96
C TYR A 211 6.46 5.42 19.78
N ALA A 212 7.50 5.05 19.02
CA ALA A 212 7.93 5.81 17.86
C ALA A 212 6.83 5.90 16.78
N LEU A 213 6.10 4.80 16.55
CA LEU A 213 4.98 4.77 15.60
C LEU A 213 3.79 5.63 16.06
N ALA A 214 3.46 5.59 17.35
CA ALA A 214 2.38 6.39 17.91
C ALA A 214 2.64 7.91 17.84
N HIS A 215 3.90 8.32 17.68
CA HIS A 215 4.33 9.73 17.58
C HIS A 215 5.04 10.00 16.23
N ALA A 216 4.72 9.23 15.18
CA ALA A 216 5.39 9.31 13.89
C ALA A 216 5.27 10.70 13.22
N ASP A 217 4.15 11.38 13.48
CA ASP A 217 3.87 12.75 13.05
C ASP A 217 4.86 13.77 13.65
N GLN A 218 5.28 13.55 14.89
CA GLN A 218 6.24 14.41 15.61
C GLN A 218 7.69 14.04 15.29
N LEU A 219 7.97 12.76 15.01
CA LEU A 219 9.32 12.24 14.78
C LEU A 219 9.77 12.28 13.32
N ARG A 220 8.91 12.72 12.39
CA ARG A 220 9.23 12.81 10.94
C ARG A 220 9.94 11.56 10.42
N LEU A 221 9.32 10.40 10.61
CA LEU A 221 9.92 9.12 10.22
C LEU A 221 9.94 8.95 8.70
N LEU A 222 11.10 8.63 8.13
CA LEU A 222 11.20 8.27 6.70
C LEU A 222 10.54 6.91 6.44
N PRO A 223 10.07 6.63 5.20
CA PRO A 223 9.39 5.38 4.89
C PRO A 223 10.14 4.10 5.29
N PRO A 224 11.46 3.94 5.03
CA PRO A 224 12.19 2.76 5.49
C PRO A 224 12.17 2.61 7.02
N THR A 225 12.39 3.71 7.75
CA THR A 225 12.37 3.73 9.21
C THR A 225 10.99 3.39 9.75
N HIS A 226 9.94 3.99 9.20
CA HIS A 226 8.56 3.71 9.60
C HIS A 226 8.19 2.24 9.40
N LYS A 227 8.47 1.66 8.22
CA LYS A 227 8.17 0.25 7.92
C LYS A 227 8.96 -0.73 8.79
N LEU A 228 10.24 -0.45 9.03
CA LEU A 228 11.07 -1.28 9.90
C LEU A 228 10.61 -1.20 11.37
N LEU A 229 10.17 -0.03 11.84
CA LEU A 229 9.55 0.11 13.15
C LEU A 229 8.22 -0.65 13.26
N GLN A 230 7.39 -0.67 12.20
CA GLN A 230 6.18 -1.48 12.16
C GLN A 230 6.47 -2.97 12.29
N TRP A 231 7.49 -3.47 11.59
CA TRP A 231 7.93 -4.85 11.71
C TRP A 231 8.50 -5.16 13.10
N LEU A 232 9.32 -4.27 13.67
CA LEU A 232 9.85 -4.43 15.03
C LEU A 232 8.75 -4.35 16.10
N ALA A 233 7.69 -3.59 15.87
CA ALA A 233 6.58 -3.44 16.81
C ALA A 233 5.79 -4.74 17.01
N SER A 234 5.89 -5.71 16.09
CA SER A 234 5.33 -7.05 16.25
C SER A 234 6.29 -8.06 16.88
N MET A 235 7.49 -7.65 17.29
CA MET A 235 8.46 -8.53 17.94
C MET A 235 8.37 -8.39 19.46
N GLU A 236 8.36 -9.54 20.16
CA GLU A 236 8.22 -9.56 21.62
C GLU A 236 9.56 -9.41 22.36
N SER A 237 10.67 -9.83 21.73
CA SER A 237 12.03 -9.74 22.29
C SER A 237 13.07 -9.48 21.21
N VAL A 238 14.26 -9.05 21.63
CA VAL A 238 15.41 -8.84 20.72
C VAL A 238 15.82 -10.15 20.06
N ASP A 239 15.86 -11.25 20.81
CA ASP A 239 16.26 -12.56 20.28
C ASP A 239 15.30 -13.05 19.18
N LEU A 240 13.99 -12.84 19.36
CA LEU A 240 13.00 -13.16 18.34
C LEU A 240 13.20 -12.29 17.09
N ALA A 241 13.47 -11.00 17.25
CA ALA A 241 13.76 -10.11 16.12
C ALA A 241 15.02 -10.55 15.35
N ILE A 242 16.10 -10.90 16.05
CA ILE A 242 17.35 -11.38 15.44
C ILE A 242 17.15 -12.72 14.73
N ALA A 243 16.41 -13.65 15.34
CA ALA A 243 16.08 -14.94 14.73
C ALA A 243 15.22 -14.76 13.46
N ALA A 244 14.19 -13.91 13.53
CA ALA A 244 13.31 -13.62 12.40
C ALA A 244 14.09 -12.99 11.23
N ALA A 245 14.96 -12.01 11.50
CA ALA A 245 15.82 -11.43 10.47
C ALA A 245 16.81 -12.44 9.87
N GLY A 246 17.36 -13.34 10.69
CA GLY A 246 18.24 -14.42 10.23
C GLY A 246 17.53 -15.42 9.33
N ALA A 247 16.26 -15.70 9.59
CA ALA A 247 15.43 -16.65 8.83
C ALA A 247 14.95 -16.11 7.47
N LEU A 248 15.13 -14.81 7.18
CA LEU A 248 14.77 -14.25 5.88
C LEU A 248 15.56 -14.93 4.76
N ALA A 249 14.86 -15.69 3.90
CA ALA A 249 15.44 -16.32 2.73
C ALA A 249 15.62 -15.33 1.57
N ASP A 250 14.74 -14.33 1.50
CA ASP A 250 14.76 -13.27 0.51
C ASP A 250 14.49 -11.91 1.15
N VAL A 251 15.16 -10.87 0.63
CA VAL A 251 15.00 -9.49 1.05
C VAL A 251 14.74 -8.66 -0.21
N PRO A 252 13.46 -8.39 -0.53
CA PRO A 252 13.12 -7.70 -1.77
C PRO A 252 13.57 -6.25 -1.75
N CYS A 253 14.00 -5.75 -2.92
CA CYS A 253 14.25 -4.34 -3.14
C CYS A 253 12.95 -3.55 -3.14
N VAL A 254 12.82 -2.57 -2.25
CA VAL A 254 11.70 -1.62 -2.23
C VAL A 254 12.15 -0.28 -2.80
N GLN A 255 11.62 0.09 -3.96
CA GLN A 255 11.74 1.45 -4.50
C GLN A 255 10.37 2.14 -4.45
N PRO A 256 10.12 3.05 -3.49
CA PRO A 256 8.87 3.78 -3.42
C PRO A 256 8.70 4.72 -4.63
N ARG A 257 7.45 5.06 -4.94
CA ARG A 257 7.11 6.07 -5.96
C ARG A 257 6.80 7.39 -5.28
N LEU A 258 7.42 8.47 -5.72
CA LEU A 258 7.03 9.79 -5.22
C LEU A 258 5.65 10.14 -5.78
N ALA A 259 4.75 10.63 -4.94
CA ALA A 259 3.44 11.14 -5.34
C ALA A 259 3.06 12.34 -4.49
N ASP A 260 2.19 13.20 -5.00
CA ASP A 260 1.68 14.36 -4.28
C ASP A 260 0.32 14.10 -3.62
N GLY A 261 -0.07 14.94 -2.68
CA GLY A 261 -1.34 14.84 -1.98
C GLY A 261 -1.53 15.93 -0.93
N LYS A 262 -2.53 15.75 -0.07
CA LYS A 262 -2.96 16.73 0.95
C LYS A 262 -1.87 17.11 1.95
N ARG A 263 -0.86 16.26 2.15
CA ARG A 263 0.28 16.50 3.04
C ARG A 263 1.56 16.87 2.27
N GLY A 264 1.44 17.18 0.98
CA GLY A 264 2.55 17.41 0.06
C GLY A 264 3.19 16.11 -0.43
N PRO A 265 4.34 16.21 -1.13
CA PRO A 265 5.02 15.07 -1.74
C PRO A 265 5.43 14.01 -0.72
N TRP A 266 5.08 12.75 -1.00
CA TRP A 266 5.35 11.61 -0.14
C TRP A 266 5.75 10.36 -0.95
N PRO A 267 6.75 9.57 -0.51
CA PRO A 267 7.07 8.29 -1.14
C PRO A 267 6.07 7.20 -0.76
N ILE A 268 5.42 6.60 -1.76
CA ILE A 268 4.40 5.56 -1.63
C ILE A 268 5.01 4.18 -1.85
N THR A 269 4.77 3.25 -0.93
CA THR A 269 5.32 1.88 -0.98
C THR A 269 4.36 0.89 -1.67
N PRO A 270 4.86 -0.28 -2.15
CA PRO A 270 4.06 -1.25 -2.91
C PRO A 270 2.84 -1.86 -2.22
N ASP A 271 2.74 -1.72 -0.90
CA ASP A 271 1.62 -2.18 -0.07
C ASP A 271 0.59 -1.08 0.21
N GLU A 272 0.86 0.17 -0.18
CA GLU A 272 -0.06 1.28 0.00
C GLU A 272 -1.12 1.36 -1.12
N PRO A 273 -2.36 1.80 -0.81
CA PRO A 273 -3.48 1.76 -1.76
C PRO A 273 -3.24 2.46 -3.11
N ALA A 274 -2.55 3.61 -3.11
CA ALA A 274 -2.32 4.38 -4.32
C ALA A 274 -1.29 3.76 -5.28
N TRP A 275 -0.50 2.78 -4.82
CA TRP A 275 0.64 2.25 -5.57
C TRP A 275 0.27 1.80 -6.98
N ALA A 276 -0.77 0.96 -7.09
CA ALA A 276 -1.22 0.40 -8.35
C ALA A 276 -1.59 1.51 -9.36
N GLU A 277 -2.38 2.50 -8.94
CA GLU A 277 -2.76 3.63 -9.79
C GLU A 277 -1.57 4.51 -10.20
N LEU A 278 -0.56 4.67 -9.34
CA LEU A 278 0.65 5.43 -9.66
C LEU A 278 1.46 4.77 -10.79
N THR A 279 1.36 3.45 -10.97
CA THR A 279 1.99 2.78 -12.12
C THR A 279 1.34 3.15 -13.46
N LEU A 280 0.09 3.61 -13.41
CA LEU A 280 -0.68 4.04 -14.58
C LEU A 280 -0.61 5.56 -14.80
N THR A 281 -0.74 6.33 -13.72
CA THR A 281 -0.88 7.79 -13.76
C THR A 281 0.46 8.53 -13.78
N ASP A 282 1.54 7.88 -13.32
CA ASP A 282 2.90 8.40 -13.36
C ASP A 282 3.91 7.27 -13.67
N PRO A 283 3.83 6.65 -14.87
CA PRO A 283 4.64 5.49 -15.23
C PRO A 283 6.14 5.81 -15.27
N ASP A 284 6.49 7.06 -15.59
CA ASP A 284 7.87 7.56 -15.64
C ASP A 284 8.43 7.98 -14.26
N GLU A 285 7.64 7.82 -13.18
CA GLU A 285 8.00 8.16 -11.79
C GLU A 285 8.53 9.60 -11.64
N ARG A 286 7.81 10.57 -12.23
CA ARG A 286 8.18 11.99 -12.18
C ARG A 286 7.74 12.70 -10.90
N GLY A 287 6.93 12.06 -10.06
CA GLY A 287 6.36 12.65 -8.86
C GLY A 287 5.10 13.47 -9.11
N VAL A 288 4.40 13.24 -10.24
CA VAL A 288 3.21 13.99 -10.65
C VAL A 288 1.90 13.25 -10.38
N GLY A 289 1.99 11.96 -10.03
CA GLY A 289 0.85 11.17 -9.56
C GLY A 289 0.36 11.61 -8.19
N SER A 290 -0.80 11.09 -7.76
CA SER A 290 -1.42 11.45 -6.48
C SER A 290 -1.64 10.24 -5.61
N TYR A 291 -1.34 10.36 -4.31
CA TYR A 291 -1.70 9.35 -3.31
C TYR A 291 -3.03 9.62 -2.62
N ASP A 292 -3.70 10.72 -2.96
CA ASP A 292 -5.07 11.02 -2.56
C ASP A 292 -6.02 10.94 -3.75
N ILE A 293 -7.23 10.46 -3.49
CA ILE A 293 -8.38 10.67 -4.38
C ILE A 293 -9.03 11.99 -4.00
N ALA A 294 -8.93 12.98 -4.88
CA ALA A 294 -9.57 14.28 -4.73
C ALA A 294 -10.88 14.30 -5.53
N PRO A 295 -12.05 14.39 -4.86
CA PRO A 295 -13.33 14.51 -5.56
C PRO A 295 -13.37 15.69 -6.54
N GLY A 296 -14.09 15.51 -7.65
CA GLY A 296 -14.19 16.50 -8.72
C GLY A 296 -12.95 16.60 -9.63
N ARG A 297 -11.85 15.88 -9.34
CA ARG A 297 -10.66 15.84 -10.19
C ARG A 297 -10.73 14.66 -11.16
N VAL A 298 -10.62 14.95 -12.45
CA VAL A 298 -10.49 13.92 -13.49
C VAL A 298 -9.09 13.31 -13.43
N VAL A 299 -9.02 11.98 -13.47
CA VAL A 299 -7.77 11.22 -13.53
C VAL A 299 -7.80 10.33 -14.76
N ALA A 300 -6.82 10.49 -15.65
CA ALA A 300 -6.60 9.57 -16.76
C ALA A 300 -5.90 8.32 -16.24
N LEU A 301 -6.57 7.16 -16.33
CA LEU A 301 -6.05 5.89 -15.83
C LEU A 301 -5.34 5.14 -16.95
N MET A 302 -5.97 5.04 -18.11
CA MET A 302 -5.43 4.37 -19.29
C MET A 302 -5.94 5.08 -20.55
N PRO A 303 -5.39 4.81 -21.74
CA PRO A 303 -5.94 5.34 -22.98
C PRO A 303 -7.46 5.07 -23.08
N GLY A 304 -8.23 6.16 -23.18
CA GLY A 304 -9.69 6.10 -23.28
C GLY A 304 -10.39 5.62 -22.00
N VAL A 305 -9.74 5.66 -20.83
CA VAL A 305 -10.34 5.36 -19.52
C VAL A 305 -10.00 6.47 -18.52
N LEU A 306 -11.03 7.17 -18.03
CA LEU A 306 -10.91 8.24 -17.04
C LEU A 306 -11.73 7.92 -15.78
N ARG A 307 -11.34 8.50 -14.65
CA ARG A 307 -12.11 8.49 -13.40
C ARG A 307 -12.42 9.91 -12.94
N LEU A 308 -13.65 10.13 -12.49
CA LEU A 308 -14.09 11.30 -11.73
C LEU A 308 -14.77 10.82 -10.45
N THR A 309 -14.24 11.19 -9.29
CA THR A 309 -14.82 10.79 -8.01
C THR A 309 -15.84 11.84 -7.54
N ALA A 310 -17.03 11.41 -7.16
CA ALA A 310 -18.10 12.25 -6.63
C ALA A 310 -17.74 12.83 -5.25
N PRO A 311 -18.22 14.04 -4.89
CA PRO A 311 -17.94 14.68 -3.61
C PRO A 311 -18.82 14.16 -2.46
N ASN A 312 -18.97 12.84 -2.35
CA ASN A 312 -19.77 12.15 -1.34
C ASN A 312 -18.93 11.26 -0.40
N PRO A 313 -17.84 11.76 0.22
CA PRO A 313 -17.01 10.94 1.10
C PRO A 313 -17.80 10.47 2.32
N GLY A 314 -17.52 9.25 2.77
CA GLY A 314 -18.29 8.66 3.85
C GLY A 314 -17.76 7.32 4.31
N MET A 315 -18.38 6.77 5.37
CA MET A 315 -17.99 5.48 5.92
C MET A 315 -18.14 4.34 4.91
N MET A 316 -19.14 4.43 4.03
CA MET A 316 -19.42 3.44 2.98
C MET A 316 -18.66 3.73 1.69
N THR A 317 -18.54 5.01 1.32
CA THR A 317 -18.02 5.45 0.02
C THR A 317 -16.54 5.82 0.03
N GLY A 318 -15.88 5.79 1.19
CA GLY A 318 -14.48 6.19 1.34
C GLY A 318 -14.25 7.64 0.88
N PRO A 319 -13.35 7.90 -0.08
CA PRO A 319 -13.17 9.22 -0.67
C PRO A 319 -14.37 9.73 -1.50
N GLY A 320 -15.27 8.84 -1.91
CA GLY A 320 -16.43 9.12 -2.77
C GLY A 320 -16.66 8.01 -3.80
N THR A 321 -17.77 8.08 -4.54
CA THR A 321 -18.10 7.13 -5.62
C THR A 321 -17.31 7.48 -6.88
N ASN A 322 -16.67 6.48 -7.47
CA ASN A 322 -15.93 6.62 -8.71
C ASN A 322 -16.86 6.48 -9.91
N THR A 323 -17.06 7.57 -10.63
CA THR A 323 -17.63 7.57 -11.97
C THR A 323 -16.51 7.35 -12.98
N TYR A 324 -16.68 6.39 -13.89
CA TYR A 324 -15.70 6.12 -14.95
C TYR A 324 -16.19 6.59 -16.32
N PHE A 325 -15.26 7.04 -17.15
CA PHE A 325 -15.51 7.33 -18.56
C PHE A 325 -14.74 6.34 -19.40
N VAL A 326 -15.39 5.73 -20.38
CA VAL A 326 -14.76 4.82 -21.34
C VAL A 326 -15.13 5.25 -22.76
N GLY A 327 -14.14 5.55 -23.59
CA GLY A 327 -14.41 6.01 -24.94
C GLY A 327 -13.24 6.67 -25.65
N GLY A 328 -13.59 7.50 -26.63
CA GLY A 328 -12.67 8.18 -27.54
C GLY A 328 -12.95 7.82 -29.00
N GLY A 329 -11.89 7.55 -29.76
CA GLY A 329 -11.98 7.20 -31.18
C GLY A 329 -12.37 8.37 -32.10
N PRO A 330 -12.54 8.14 -33.41
CA PRO A 330 -12.76 9.21 -34.40
C PRO A 330 -14.07 10.00 -34.22
N GLN A 331 -15.08 9.39 -33.59
CA GLN A 331 -16.38 10.00 -33.34
C GLN A 331 -16.48 10.65 -31.95
N ASP A 332 -15.38 10.62 -31.18
CA ASP A 332 -15.23 11.16 -29.83
C ASP A 332 -16.44 10.89 -28.93
N GLY A 333 -16.84 9.62 -28.87
CA GLY A 333 -18.00 9.17 -28.10
C GLY A 333 -17.58 8.47 -26.83
N TRP A 334 -18.36 8.67 -25.77
CA TRP A 334 -18.04 8.23 -24.42
C TRP A 334 -19.20 7.52 -23.76
N ALA A 335 -18.87 6.50 -22.98
CA ALA A 335 -19.74 5.86 -22.01
C ALA A 335 -19.37 6.32 -20.60
N VAL A 336 -20.38 6.49 -19.75
CA VAL A 336 -20.22 6.77 -18.32
C VAL A 336 -20.66 5.56 -17.52
N ILE A 337 -19.83 5.06 -16.60
CA ILE A 337 -20.17 3.99 -15.66
C ILE A 337 -20.34 4.61 -14.27
N ASP A 338 -21.50 4.35 -13.65
CA ASP A 338 -21.93 4.87 -12.36
C ASP A 338 -21.88 6.41 -12.26
N PRO A 339 -22.92 7.12 -12.73
CA PRO A 339 -22.99 8.58 -12.69
C PRO A 339 -23.09 9.17 -11.27
N GLY A 340 -23.15 8.33 -10.25
CA GLY A 340 -23.01 8.75 -8.85
C GLY A 340 -24.35 9.01 -8.16
N PRO A 341 -24.33 9.69 -6.99
CA PRO A 341 -25.53 10.05 -6.27
C PRO A 341 -26.38 11.08 -7.04
N ASP A 342 -27.59 11.36 -6.53
CA ASP A 342 -28.43 12.45 -7.01
C ASP A 342 -27.85 13.81 -6.59
N ASP A 343 -26.76 14.19 -7.26
CA ASP A 343 -26.03 15.44 -7.05
C ASP A 343 -25.88 16.18 -8.37
N PRO A 344 -26.69 17.22 -8.63
CA PRO A 344 -26.59 18.02 -9.85
C PRO A 344 -25.21 18.63 -10.08
N ALA A 345 -24.46 18.98 -9.04
CA ALA A 345 -23.12 19.54 -9.18
C ALA A 345 -22.11 18.49 -9.67
N HIS A 346 -22.28 17.24 -9.25
CA HIS A 346 -21.50 16.11 -9.78
C HIS A 346 -21.88 15.79 -11.22
N ILE A 347 -23.17 15.81 -11.59
CA ILE A 347 -23.59 15.62 -12.99
C ILE A 347 -23.04 16.73 -13.89
N ASP A 348 -23.01 17.97 -13.42
CA ASP A 348 -22.34 19.07 -14.11
C ASP A 348 -20.83 18.85 -14.24
N ALA A 349 -20.18 18.27 -13.23
CA ALA A 349 -18.78 17.89 -13.29
C ALA A 349 -18.54 16.77 -14.31
N ILE A 350 -19.41 15.76 -14.39
CA ILE A 350 -19.36 14.71 -15.41
C ILE A 350 -19.42 15.30 -16.81
N MET A 351 -20.38 16.20 -17.05
CA MET A 351 -20.56 16.86 -18.36
C MET A 351 -19.38 17.74 -18.76
N ARG A 352 -18.70 18.38 -17.79
CA ARG A 352 -17.47 19.13 -18.04
C ARG A 352 -16.24 18.24 -18.25
N ALA A 353 -16.21 17.09 -17.58
CA ALA A 353 -15.10 16.15 -17.60
C ALA A 353 -15.06 15.26 -18.84
N ALA A 354 -16.23 14.97 -19.42
CA ALA A 354 -16.35 14.18 -20.64
C ALA A 354 -15.58 14.85 -21.79
N PRO A 355 -14.60 14.17 -22.41
CA PRO A 355 -13.85 14.76 -23.53
C PRO A 355 -14.71 15.01 -24.77
N GLY A 356 -15.73 14.17 -24.98
CA GLY A 356 -16.68 14.26 -26.09
C GLY A 356 -18.10 13.89 -25.70
N GLU A 357 -18.91 13.47 -26.68
CA GLU A 357 -20.34 13.21 -26.49
C GLU A 357 -20.58 11.95 -25.64
N ILE A 358 -21.31 12.09 -24.53
CA ILE A 358 -21.75 10.95 -23.72
C ILE A 358 -22.94 10.30 -24.42
N ARG A 359 -22.75 9.07 -24.91
CA ARG A 359 -23.77 8.30 -25.67
C ARG A 359 -24.39 7.16 -24.86
N GLN A 360 -23.70 6.72 -23.80
CA GLN A 360 -24.12 5.57 -22.99
C GLN A 360 -23.90 5.87 -21.50
N ILE A 361 -24.84 5.41 -20.67
CA ILE A 361 -24.77 5.48 -19.22
C ILE A 361 -24.98 4.06 -18.70
N LEU A 362 -23.99 3.49 -18.03
CA LEU A 362 -24.04 2.16 -17.45
C LEU A 362 -24.10 2.28 -15.93
N VAL A 363 -24.92 1.46 -15.30
CA VAL A 363 -25.07 1.41 -13.84
C VAL A 363 -24.69 0.02 -13.38
N THR A 364 -23.77 -0.08 -12.41
CA THR A 364 -23.34 -1.36 -11.83
C THR A 364 -24.43 -1.96 -10.97
N HIS A 365 -25.06 -1.14 -10.13
CA HIS A 365 -26.19 -1.52 -9.29
C HIS A 365 -26.93 -0.29 -8.78
N THR A 366 -28.06 -0.50 -8.12
CA THR A 366 -29.02 0.54 -7.76
C THR A 366 -28.83 1.11 -6.37
N HIS A 367 -27.67 0.94 -5.71
CA HIS A 367 -27.44 1.72 -4.49
C HIS A 367 -27.38 3.23 -4.79
N ARG A 368 -27.75 4.01 -3.78
CA ARG A 368 -28.08 5.44 -3.89
C ARG A 368 -26.90 6.32 -4.27
N ASP A 369 -25.70 5.81 -4.18
CA ASP A 369 -24.48 6.52 -4.53
C ASP A 369 -23.97 6.17 -5.93
N HIS A 370 -24.60 5.23 -6.64
CA HIS A 370 -24.22 4.82 -8.00
C HIS A 370 -25.22 5.24 -9.08
N SER A 371 -26.50 4.94 -8.86
CA SER A 371 -27.55 4.97 -9.90
C SER A 371 -28.38 6.25 -10.03
N PRO A 372 -28.68 7.03 -8.96
CA PRO A 372 -29.65 8.12 -9.08
C PRO A 372 -29.25 9.21 -10.07
N GLY A 373 -27.94 9.47 -10.22
CA GLY A 373 -27.41 10.42 -11.21
C GLY A 373 -27.75 10.08 -12.67
N ALA A 374 -28.12 8.83 -12.97
CA ALA A 374 -28.38 8.37 -14.33
C ALA A 374 -29.58 9.06 -14.97
N ALA A 375 -30.64 9.32 -14.21
CA ALA A 375 -31.84 9.99 -14.72
C ALA A 375 -31.52 11.42 -15.17
N LEU A 376 -30.81 12.18 -14.34
CA LEU A 376 -30.42 13.56 -14.64
C LEU A 376 -29.42 13.61 -15.80
N LEU A 377 -28.42 12.73 -15.82
CA LEU A 377 -27.44 12.68 -16.90
C LEU A 377 -28.11 12.32 -18.24
N LYS A 378 -29.00 11.33 -18.25
CA LYS A 378 -29.79 10.94 -19.44
C LYS A 378 -30.64 12.10 -19.95
N ALA A 379 -31.33 12.82 -19.07
CA ALA A 379 -32.15 13.97 -19.47
C ALA A 379 -31.31 15.06 -20.17
N ARG A 380 -30.03 15.18 -19.83
CA ARG A 380 -29.12 16.16 -20.41
C ARG A 380 -28.43 15.73 -21.70
N THR A 381 -28.21 14.43 -21.89
CA THR A 381 -27.40 13.91 -23.00
C THR A 381 -28.24 13.18 -24.04
N GLY A 382 -29.41 12.66 -23.66
CA GLY A 382 -30.15 11.69 -24.47
C GLY A 382 -29.47 10.31 -24.53
N ALA A 383 -28.41 10.08 -23.75
CA ALA A 383 -27.66 8.83 -23.73
C ALA A 383 -28.54 7.67 -23.28
N ARG A 384 -28.28 6.50 -23.87
CA ARG A 384 -28.99 5.27 -23.54
C ARG A 384 -28.49 4.70 -22.20
N THR A 385 -29.42 4.31 -21.33
CA THR A 385 -29.06 3.68 -20.04
C THR A 385 -29.00 2.15 -20.13
N TYR A 386 -28.01 1.56 -19.46
CA TYR A 386 -27.76 0.12 -19.38
C TYR A 386 -27.59 -0.29 -17.91
N GLY A 387 -28.04 -1.48 -17.56
CA GLY A 387 -27.88 -2.04 -16.21
C GLY A 387 -28.96 -3.05 -15.89
N MET A 388 -29.22 -3.26 -14.60
CA MET A 388 -30.30 -4.13 -14.11
C MET A 388 -31.17 -3.36 -13.11
N ALA A 389 -32.49 -3.50 -13.22
CA ALA A 389 -33.41 -2.86 -12.30
C ALA A 389 -33.35 -3.47 -10.89
N ALA A 390 -33.71 -2.67 -9.89
CA ALA A 390 -33.82 -3.12 -8.51
C ALA A 390 -34.87 -4.24 -8.38
N ARG A 391 -34.50 -5.34 -7.69
CA ARG A 391 -35.45 -6.42 -7.34
C ARG A 391 -36.07 -6.23 -5.95
N HIS A 392 -35.41 -5.43 -5.11
CA HIS A 392 -35.81 -5.10 -3.76
C HIS A 392 -35.78 -3.58 -3.56
N ASP A 393 -36.64 -3.07 -2.69
CA ASP A 393 -36.84 -1.63 -2.46
C ASP A 393 -35.91 -1.05 -1.38
N VAL A 394 -35.55 -1.85 -0.37
CA VAL A 394 -34.78 -1.37 0.79
C VAL A 394 -33.35 -1.00 0.40
N GLY A 395 -33.03 0.29 0.51
CA GLY A 395 -31.67 0.80 0.32
C GLY A 395 -31.26 1.03 -1.13
N GLN A 396 -32.14 0.72 -2.09
CA GLN A 396 -31.90 0.90 -3.51
C GLN A 396 -32.68 2.09 -4.08
N ASP A 397 -32.24 2.55 -5.25
CA ASP A 397 -32.96 3.43 -6.16
C ASP A 397 -33.91 2.58 -7.02
N THR A 398 -35.19 2.60 -6.65
CA THR A 398 -36.25 1.93 -7.40
C THR A 398 -36.75 2.74 -8.59
N ALA A 399 -36.30 3.99 -8.74
CA ALA A 399 -36.66 4.83 -9.89
C ALA A 399 -35.77 4.55 -11.11
N PHE A 400 -34.60 3.93 -10.92
CA PHE A 400 -33.74 3.53 -12.02
C PHE A 400 -34.38 2.39 -12.84
N SER A 401 -34.68 2.70 -14.10
CA SER A 401 -35.13 1.74 -15.11
C SER A 401 -34.25 1.90 -16.36
N PRO A 402 -33.40 0.92 -16.70
CA PRO A 402 -32.49 1.04 -17.83
C PRO A 402 -33.25 0.94 -19.16
N ASP A 403 -32.80 1.65 -20.20
CA ASP A 403 -33.30 1.48 -21.58
C ASP A 403 -32.93 0.12 -22.18
N VAL A 404 -31.88 -0.49 -21.64
CA VAL A 404 -31.40 -1.83 -21.98
C VAL A 404 -31.12 -2.57 -20.68
N GLU A 405 -32.01 -3.50 -20.35
CA GLU A 405 -31.76 -4.44 -19.27
C GLU A 405 -30.72 -5.48 -19.72
N LEU A 406 -29.65 -5.63 -18.94
CA LEU A 406 -28.53 -6.50 -19.25
C LEU A 406 -28.68 -7.87 -18.59
N ALA A 407 -28.29 -8.92 -19.33
CA ALA A 407 -28.04 -10.25 -18.80
C ALA A 407 -26.53 -10.52 -18.66
N ASP A 408 -26.20 -11.62 -17.98
CA ASP A 408 -24.82 -12.06 -17.87
C ASP A 408 -24.23 -12.39 -19.25
N GLY A 409 -23.03 -11.88 -19.52
CA GLY A 409 -22.29 -12.12 -20.77
C GLY A 409 -22.65 -11.18 -21.92
N ASP A 410 -23.68 -10.34 -21.78
CA ASP A 410 -24.08 -9.38 -22.81
C ASP A 410 -22.92 -8.45 -23.19
N ALA A 411 -22.82 -8.13 -24.49
CA ALA A 411 -21.80 -7.26 -25.04
C ALA A 411 -22.40 -5.87 -25.35
N VAL A 412 -21.86 -4.84 -24.73
CA VAL A 412 -22.20 -3.44 -25.00
C VAL A 412 -21.10 -2.84 -25.89
N SER A 413 -21.43 -2.62 -27.16
CA SER A 413 -20.53 -1.93 -28.09
C SER A 413 -20.35 -0.46 -27.66
N LEU A 414 -19.11 -0.07 -27.41
CA LEU A 414 -18.75 1.30 -27.07
C LEU A 414 -18.64 2.18 -28.33
N PRO A 415 -18.78 3.51 -28.20
CA PRO A 415 -18.71 4.43 -29.35
C PRO A 415 -17.34 4.47 -30.06
N ASP A 416 -16.28 4.05 -29.38
CA ASP A 416 -14.92 4.00 -29.90
C ASP A 416 -14.57 2.66 -30.58
N GLY A 417 -15.53 1.73 -30.63
CA GLY A 417 -15.39 0.40 -31.23
C GLY A 417 -14.97 -0.71 -30.27
N ARG A 418 -14.61 -0.39 -29.01
CA ARG A 418 -14.36 -1.40 -27.97
C ARG A 418 -15.66 -2.03 -27.49
N VAL A 419 -15.57 -3.09 -26.69
CA VAL A 419 -16.73 -3.79 -26.11
C VAL A 419 -16.60 -3.85 -24.60
N LEU A 420 -17.66 -3.45 -23.90
CA LEU A 420 -17.85 -3.76 -22.48
C LEU A 420 -18.71 -5.01 -22.34
N ARG A 421 -18.20 -6.03 -21.66
CA ARG A 421 -18.96 -7.22 -21.31
C ARG A 421 -19.63 -7.05 -19.95
N ALA A 422 -20.94 -7.29 -19.88
CA ALA A 422 -21.66 -7.38 -18.63
C ALA A 422 -21.31 -8.69 -17.92
N ILE A 423 -20.93 -8.60 -16.66
CA ILE A 423 -20.60 -9.75 -15.80
C ILE A 423 -21.52 -9.66 -14.59
N HIS A 424 -22.62 -10.41 -14.61
CA HIS A 424 -23.55 -10.47 -13.48
C HIS A 424 -22.85 -11.07 -12.28
N THR A 425 -22.76 -10.29 -11.21
CA THR A 425 -21.99 -10.58 -9.99
C THR A 425 -22.85 -10.32 -8.74
N PRO A 426 -23.98 -11.01 -8.60
CA PRO A 426 -24.88 -10.82 -7.48
C PRO A 426 -24.22 -11.23 -6.16
N GLY A 427 -24.79 -10.75 -5.06
CA GLY A 427 -24.38 -11.11 -3.70
C GLY A 427 -24.20 -9.91 -2.79
N HIS A 428 -23.62 -8.81 -3.28
CA HIS A 428 -23.72 -7.52 -2.59
C HIS A 428 -25.12 -6.92 -2.76
N ALA A 429 -25.56 -6.83 -4.02
CA ALA A 429 -26.92 -6.56 -4.45
C ALA A 429 -27.32 -7.60 -5.51
N SER A 430 -28.61 -7.97 -5.58
CA SER A 430 -29.07 -9.01 -6.51
C SER A 430 -28.96 -8.61 -7.98
N ASN A 431 -28.96 -7.31 -8.26
CA ASN A 431 -28.84 -6.72 -9.59
C ASN A 431 -27.42 -6.20 -9.91
N HIS A 432 -26.40 -6.60 -9.15
CA HIS A 432 -25.05 -6.11 -9.35
C HIS A 432 -24.38 -6.67 -10.62
N VAL A 433 -23.83 -5.78 -11.43
CA VAL A 433 -23.10 -6.06 -12.67
C VAL A 433 -21.71 -5.41 -12.61
N CYS A 434 -20.69 -6.21 -12.85
CA CYS A 434 -19.35 -5.71 -13.18
C CYS A 434 -19.26 -5.53 -14.71
N TYR A 435 -18.46 -4.58 -15.17
CA TYR A 435 -18.23 -4.37 -16.60
C TYR A 435 -16.78 -4.71 -16.96
N GLY A 436 -16.58 -5.71 -17.83
CA GLY A 436 -15.26 -6.10 -18.32
C GLY A 436 -14.91 -5.39 -19.61
N LEU A 437 -13.78 -4.70 -19.64
CA LEU A 437 -13.17 -4.14 -20.85
C LEU A 437 -12.04 -5.09 -21.27
N GLU A 438 -12.32 -5.92 -22.28
CA GLU A 438 -11.52 -7.10 -22.61
C GLU A 438 -10.10 -6.77 -23.09
N ASP A 439 -9.96 -5.77 -23.96
CA ASP A 439 -8.67 -5.40 -24.58
C ASP A 439 -7.64 -4.96 -23.52
N GLU A 440 -8.08 -4.26 -22.48
CA GLU A 440 -7.27 -3.79 -21.36
C GLU A 440 -7.20 -4.78 -20.18
N LYS A 441 -7.92 -5.91 -20.25
CA LYS A 441 -8.12 -6.85 -19.14
C LYS A 441 -8.51 -6.13 -17.83
N LEU A 442 -9.34 -5.10 -17.96
CA LEU A 442 -9.82 -4.25 -16.88
C LEU A 442 -11.26 -4.61 -16.53
N VAL A 443 -11.57 -4.74 -15.25
CA VAL A 443 -12.95 -4.92 -14.79
C VAL A 443 -13.35 -3.76 -13.89
N PHE A 444 -14.41 -3.06 -14.27
CA PHE A 444 -15.11 -2.11 -13.40
C PHE A 444 -15.97 -2.91 -12.41
N THR A 445 -15.57 -2.92 -11.15
CA THR A 445 -16.10 -3.86 -10.16
C THR A 445 -17.27 -3.32 -9.34
N GLY A 446 -17.63 -2.05 -9.49
CA GLY A 446 -18.61 -1.40 -8.62
C GLY A 446 -18.29 -1.69 -7.15
N ASP A 447 -19.31 -2.15 -6.43
CA ASP A 447 -19.22 -2.56 -5.02
C ASP A 447 -19.09 -4.07 -4.84
N HIS A 448 -18.71 -4.81 -5.88
CA HIS A 448 -18.38 -6.22 -5.72
C HIS A 448 -16.97 -6.42 -5.16
N VAL A 449 -16.01 -5.62 -5.63
CA VAL A 449 -14.63 -5.58 -5.11
C VAL A 449 -14.23 -4.12 -4.97
N MET A 450 -14.06 -3.64 -3.75
CA MET A 450 -13.58 -2.30 -3.43
C MET A 450 -12.15 -2.32 -2.88
N GLN A 451 -11.48 -1.16 -2.90
CA GLN A 451 -10.20 -0.97 -2.23
C GLN A 451 -10.39 -0.39 -0.81
N GLY A 452 -9.71 -0.95 0.18
CA GLY A 452 -9.67 -0.42 1.56
C GLY A 452 -10.61 -1.08 2.57
N SER A 453 -11.78 -1.58 2.16
CA SER A 453 -12.73 -2.28 3.05
C SER A 453 -13.32 -3.53 2.40
N THR A 454 -14.11 -4.28 3.17
CA THR A 454 -14.97 -5.35 2.65
C THR A 454 -16.39 -4.82 2.48
N VAL A 455 -17.08 -5.31 1.47
CA VAL A 455 -18.44 -4.88 1.14
C VAL A 455 -19.45 -5.40 2.16
N VAL A 456 -20.58 -4.74 2.32
CA VAL A 456 -21.66 -5.24 3.19
C VAL A 456 -22.50 -6.22 2.39
N ILE A 457 -22.78 -7.40 2.95
CA ILE A 457 -23.73 -8.34 2.35
C ILE A 457 -25.03 -8.21 3.14
N ASN A 458 -26.08 -7.74 2.49
CA ASN A 458 -27.30 -7.28 3.16
C ASN A 458 -28.55 -8.06 2.73
N PRO A 459 -28.94 -9.14 3.44
CA PRO A 459 -30.13 -9.92 3.11
C PRO A 459 -31.44 -9.12 3.20
N PRO A 460 -32.49 -9.45 2.42
CA PRO A 460 -32.55 -10.58 1.49
C PRO A 460 -31.93 -10.30 0.11
N ASP A 461 -31.61 -9.04 -0.21
CA ASP A 461 -31.09 -8.67 -1.53
C ASP A 461 -29.64 -9.15 -1.74
N GLY A 462 -28.81 -9.03 -0.71
CA GLY A 462 -27.47 -9.59 -0.67
C GLY A 462 -27.43 -10.99 -0.07
N HIS A 463 -26.55 -11.85 -0.59
CA HIS A 463 -26.42 -13.25 -0.18
C HIS A 463 -24.96 -13.73 -0.19
N MET A 464 -24.50 -14.39 0.88
CA MET A 464 -23.08 -14.70 1.07
C MET A 464 -22.58 -15.78 0.12
N ALA A 465 -23.34 -16.87 -0.10
CA ALA A 465 -22.93 -17.92 -1.03
C ALA A 465 -22.82 -17.38 -2.46
N THR A 466 -23.79 -16.55 -2.85
CA THR A 466 -23.84 -15.91 -4.17
C THR A 466 -22.69 -14.93 -4.35
N TYR A 467 -22.35 -14.15 -3.32
CA TYR A 467 -21.19 -13.26 -3.34
C TYR A 467 -19.87 -14.02 -3.53
N LEU A 468 -19.68 -15.13 -2.81
CA LEU A 468 -18.47 -15.97 -2.96
C LEU A 468 -18.38 -16.59 -4.36
N ALA A 469 -19.49 -17.11 -4.90
CA ALA A 469 -19.51 -17.64 -6.26
C ALA A 469 -19.20 -16.57 -7.32
N SER A 470 -19.70 -15.35 -7.13
CA SER A 470 -19.40 -14.21 -8.00
C SER A 470 -17.92 -13.77 -7.92
N LEU A 471 -17.29 -13.84 -6.74
CA LEU A 471 -15.85 -13.62 -6.60
C LEU A 471 -15.03 -14.67 -7.35
N GLU A 472 -15.39 -15.95 -7.22
CA GLU A 472 -14.73 -17.04 -7.96
C GLU A 472 -14.88 -16.88 -9.47
N LYS A 473 -16.08 -16.50 -9.93
CA LYS A 473 -16.34 -16.17 -11.33
C LYS A 473 -15.45 -15.03 -11.83
N LEU A 474 -15.30 -13.95 -11.06
CA LEU A 474 -14.40 -12.84 -11.42
C LEU A 474 -12.94 -13.26 -11.43
N ALA A 475 -12.51 -14.11 -10.50
CA ALA A 475 -11.14 -14.62 -10.48
C ALA A 475 -10.82 -15.46 -11.73
N ALA A 476 -11.77 -16.25 -12.21
CA ALA A 476 -11.63 -17.08 -13.40
C ALA A 476 -11.50 -16.28 -14.71
N LEU A 477 -11.87 -14.99 -14.72
CA LEU A 477 -11.63 -14.10 -15.87
C LEU A 477 -10.17 -13.65 -15.98
N GLU A 478 -9.35 -13.90 -14.95
CA GLU A 478 -7.95 -13.48 -14.87
C GLU A 478 -7.72 -11.99 -15.23
N PRO A 479 -8.48 -11.05 -14.63
CA PRO A 479 -8.30 -9.63 -14.93
C PRO A 479 -6.89 -9.18 -14.51
N ALA A 480 -6.33 -8.26 -15.28
CA ALA A 480 -5.07 -7.59 -14.93
C ALA A 480 -5.32 -6.40 -13.99
N TRP A 481 -6.49 -5.77 -14.10
CA TRP A 481 -6.86 -4.58 -13.35
C TRP A 481 -8.29 -4.64 -12.82
N LEU A 482 -8.51 -4.10 -11.62
CA LEU A 482 -9.84 -3.81 -11.10
C LEU A 482 -10.00 -2.31 -10.89
N ALA A 483 -11.11 -1.75 -11.38
CA ALA A 483 -11.54 -0.37 -11.18
C ALA A 483 -12.78 -0.35 -10.27
N PRO A 484 -12.62 -0.10 -8.95
CA PRO A 484 -13.71 -0.21 -7.99
C PRO A 484 -14.65 0.99 -7.99
N GLY A 485 -15.87 0.80 -7.49
CA GLY A 485 -16.80 1.89 -7.16
C GLY A 485 -16.20 2.86 -6.14
N HIS A 486 -15.31 2.38 -5.27
CA HIS A 486 -14.62 3.19 -4.27
C HIS A 486 -13.14 2.83 -4.11
N GLY A 487 -12.29 3.86 -4.05
CA GLY A 487 -10.83 3.73 -3.88
C GLY A 487 -10.05 3.76 -5.20
N PHE A 488 -8.76 3.43 -5.14
CA PHE A 488 -7.87 3.40 -6.29
C PHE A 488 -8.08 2.13 -7.13
N VAL A 489 -7.62 2.14 -8.38
CA VAL A 489 -7.50 0.91 -9.17
C VAL A 489 -6.52 -0.07 -8.52
N MET A 490 -6.67 -1.37 -8.80
CA MET A 490 -5.86 -2.45 -8.21
C MET A 490 -5.20 -3.31 -9.28
N ASP A 491 -3.92 -3.62 -9.11
CA ASP A 491 -3.03 -4.32 -10.06
C ASP A 491 -2.77 -5.80 -9.72
N ARG A 492 -3.29 -6.29 -8.59
CA ARG A 492 -3.19 -7.70 -8.17
C ARG A 492 -4.56 -8.33 -7.94
N PRO A 493 -5.41 -8.48 -8.97
CA PRO A 493 -6.80 -8.89 -8.79
C PRO A 493 -6.94 -10.28 -8.17
N ALA A 494 -6.17 -11.26 -8.63
CA ALA A 494 -6.21 -12.63 -8.10
C ALA A 494 -5.88 -12.66 -6.60
N GLN A 495 -4.85 -11.93 -6.16
CA GLN A 495 -4.49 -11.82 -4.75
C GLN A 495 -5.62 -11.14 -3.96
N ARG A 496 -6.17 -10.04 -4.46
CA ARG A 496 -7.24 -9.29 -3.79
C ARG A 496 -8.50 -10.13 -3.61
N ILE A 497 -8.92 -10.84 -4.66
CA ILE A 497 -10.10 -11.70 -4.63
C ILE A 497 -9.88 -12.86 -3.65
N ALA A 498 -8.73 -13.55 -3.73
CA ALA A 498 -8.39 -14.63 -2.79
C ALA A 498 -8.43 -14.15 -1.33
N GLN A 499 -7.85 -12.97 -1.04
CA GLN A 499 -7.91 -12.37 0.30
C GLN A 499 -9.34 -12.12 0.77
N LEU A 500 -10.23 -11.65 -0.10
CA LEU A 500 -11.65 -11.44 0.24
C LEU A 500 -12.34 -12.77 0.56
N ILE A 501 -12.13 -13.81 -0.27
CA ILE A 501 -12.68 -15.15 -0.04
C ILE A 501 -12.18 -15.69 1.30
N THR A 502 -10.87 -15.70 1.53
CA THR A 502 -10.27 -16.15 2.81
C THR A 502 -10.82 -15.37 3.99
N HIS A 503 -10.98 -14.05 3.88
CA HIS A 503 -11.54 -13.23 4.94
C HIS A 503 -12.98 -13.63 5.29
N ARG A 504 -13.84 -13.90 4.29
CA ARG A 504 -15.23 -14.33 4.51
C ARG A 504 -15.29 -15.72 5.13
N LEU A 505 -14.50 -16.67 4.65
CA LEU A 505 -14.46 -18.03 5.19
C LEU A 505 -13.91 -18.06 6.62
N ALA A 506 -12.91 -17.23 6.93
CA ALA A 506 -12.42 -17.06 8.30
C ALA A 506 -13.50 -16.47 9.22
N ARG A 507 -14.31 -15.53 8.74
CA ARG A 507 -15.46 -14.99 9.49
C ARG A 507 -16.52 -16.06 9.73
N GLU A 508 -16.82 -16.87 8.71
CA GLU A 508 -17.76 -18.00 8.81
C GLU A 508 -17.30 -19.04 9.85
N ALA A 509 -16.01 -19.39 9.87
CA ALA A 509 -15.44 -20.26 10.89
C ALA A 509 -15.63 -19.70 12.30
N ARG A 510 -15.39 -18.40 12.50
CA ARG A 510 -15.65 -17.73 13.79
C ARG A 510 -17.12 -17.77 14.22
N VAL A 511 -18.08 -17.73 13.28
CA VAL A 511 -19.51 -17.86 13.59
C VAL A 511 -19.79 -19.22 14.21
N LEU A 512 -19.25 -20.28 13.61
CA LEU A 512 -19.44 -21.64 14.09
C LEU A 512 -18.77 -21.86 15.45
N ASP A 513 -17.52 -21.39 15.62
CA ASP A 513 -16.82 -21.46 16.89
C ASP A 513 -17.61 -20.74 18.01
N ALA A 514 -18.16 -19.55 17.71
CA ALA A 514 -18.98 -18.80 18.64
C ALA A 514 -20.26 -19.56 19.04
N LEU A 515 -20.94 -20.20 18.08
CA LEU A 515 -22.12 -21.01 18.34
C LEU A 515 -21.81 -22.29 19.13
N THR A 516 -20.68 -22.94 18.85
CA THR A 516 -20.23 -24.12 19.58
C THR A 516 -19.91 -23.79 21.04
N GLN A 517 -19.30 -22.62 21.30
CA GLN A 517 -18.93 -22.20 22.65
C GLN A 517 -20.10 -21.63 23.46
N ALA A 518 -20.94 -20.80 22.84
CA ALA A 518 -22.05 -20.12 23.52
C ALA A 518 -23.32 -20.98 23.63
N GLY A 519 -23.45 -22.02 22.78
CA GLY A 519 -24.71 -22.72 22.56
C GLY A 519 -25.69 -21.90 21.71
N PRO A 520 -27.00 -22.23 21.74
CA PRO A 520 -28.02 -21.47 21.02
C PRO A 520 -27.97 -19.98 21.37
N ALA A 521 -27.86 -19.12 20.35
CA ALA A 521 -27.65 -17.69 20.54
C ALA A 521 -28.39 -16.84 19.49
N THR A 522 -28.86 -15.67 19.90
CA THR A 522 -29.47 -14.71 18.97
C THR A 522 -28.40 -13.99 18.14
N LEU A 523 -28.83 -13.39 17.03
CA LEU A 523 -27.97 -12.57 16.18
C LEU A 523 -27.29 -11.43 16.97
N ASP A 524 -28.01 -10.81 17.91
CA ASP A 524 -27.51 -9.71 18.73
C ASP A 524 -26.44 -10.18 19.73
N ALA A 525 -26.58 -11.39 20.27
CA ALA A 525 -25.57 -11.99 21.16
C ALA A 525 -24.30 -12.40 20.40
N LEU A 526 -24.44 -12.91 19.17
CA LEU A 526 -23.30 -13.36 18.35
C LEU A 526 -22.49 -12.22 17.73
N THR A 527 -23.14 -11.10 17.38
CA THR A 527 -22.49 -9.97 16.70
C THR A 527 -21.21 -9.49 17.41
N PRO A 528 -21.21 -9.14 18.70
CA PRO A 528 -20.00 -8.64 19.37
C PRO A 528 -18.91 -9.71 19.54
N ILE A 529 -19.26 -10.99 19.54
CA ILE A 529 -18.29 -12.10 19.63
C ILE A 529 -17.61 -12.30 18.28
N VAL A 530 -18.40 -12.46 17.22
CA VAL A 530 -17.90 -12.72 15.87
C VAL A 530 -17.15 -11.51 15.32
N TYR A 531 -17.58 -10.29 15.67
CA TYR A 531 -17.00 -9.02 15.22
C TYR A 531 -16.29 -8.26 16.35
N ALA A 532 -15.62 -8.97 17.27
CA ALA A 532 -14.83 -8.38 18.35
C ALA A 532 -13.68 -7.48 17.84
N ASP A 533 -13.22 -7.71 16.61
CA ASP A 533 -12.21 -6.92 15.89
C ASP A 533 -12.78 -5.69 15.17
N VAL A 534 -14.10 -5.47 15.22
CA VAL A 534 -14.77 -4.32 14.60
C VAL A 534 -15.27 -3.37 15.69
N PRO A 535 -15.03 -2.04 15.56
CA PRO A 535 -15.56 -1.07 16.52
C PRO A 535 -17.07 -1.17 16.70
N ALA A 536 -17.54 -1.07 17.94
CA ALA A 536 -18.96 -1.22 18.30
C ALA A 536 -19.90 -0.32 17.49
N ALA A 537 -19.47 0.90 17.13
CA ALA A 537 -20.22 1.82 16.29
C ALA A 537 -20.58 1.25 14.90
N ARG A 538 -19.89 0.19 14.44
CA ARG A 538 -20.13 -0.48 13.16
C ARG A 538 -20.89 -1.81 13.31
N HIS A 539 -21.24 -2.23 14.53
CA HIS A 539 -21.91 -3.51 14.75
C HIS A 539 -23.28 -3.59 14.10
N ALA A 540 -24.03 -2.50 14.00
CA ALA A 540 -25.32 -2.48 13.29
C ALA A 540 -25.19 -2.92 11.82
N VAL A 541 -24.12 -2.51 11.14
CA VAL A 541 -23.82 -2.90 9.76
C VAL A 541 -23.24 -4.32 9.71
N ALA A 542 -22.31 -4.64 10.61
CA ALA A 542 -21.72 -5.98 10.71
C ALA A 542 -22.76 -7.08 10.96
N ARG A 543 -23.81 -6.77 11.74
CA ARG A 543 -24.95 -7.64 12.02
C ARG A 543 -25.66 -8.09 10.73
N ARG A 544 -25.71 -7.25 9.70
CA ARG A 544 -26.32 -7.61 8.40
C ARG A 544 -25.49 -8.67 7.67
N SER A 545 -24.17 -8.48 7.65
CA SER A 545 -23.24 -9.50 7.12
C SER A 545 -23.22 -10.77 7.96
N LEU A 546 -23.41 -10.69 9.29
CA LEU A 546 -23.57 -11.86 10.15
C LEU A 546 -24.81 -12.68 9.76
N GLN A 547 -25.94 -12.01 9.52
CA GLN A 547 -27.15 -12.67 9.04
C GLN A 547 -26.86 -13.43 7.73
N ALA A 548 -26.18 -12.79 6.77
CA ALA A 548 -25.82 -13.45 5.51
C ALA A 548 -24.92 -14.69 5.68
N HIS A 549 -24.01 -14.69 6.66
CA HIS A 549 -23.22 -15.88 6.99
C HIS A 549 -24.09 -16.99 7.59
N LEU A 550 -25.01 -16.65 8.49
CA LEU A 550 -25.91 -17.63 9.12
C LEU A 550 -26.89 -18.23 8.10
N ASP A 551 -27.41 -17.44 7.18
CA ASP A 551 -28.28 -17.89 6.10
C ASP A 551 -27.56 -18.93 5.23
N LYS A 552 -26.36 -18.60 4.72
CA LYS A 552 -25.52 -19.55 3.98
C LYS A 552 -25.22 -20.82 4.80
N LEU A 553 -24.82 -20.67 6.07
CA LEU A 553 -24.51 -21.82 6.92
C LEU A 553 -25.73 -22.72 7.16
N ALA A 554 -26.94 -22.17 7.15
CA ALA A 554 -28.17 -22.95 7.26
C ALA A 554 -28.50 -23.70 5.97
N GLU A 555 -28.28 -23.06 4.81
CA GLU A 555 -28.36 -23.72 3.51
C GLU A 555 -27.35 -24.88 3.40
N ASP A 556 -26.15 -24.69 3.95
CA ASP A 556 -25.11 -25.72 4.05
C ASP A 556 -25.43 -26.81 5.10
N GLY A 557 -26.54 -26.68 5.85
CA GLY A 557 -26.94 -27.63 6.90
C GLY A 557 -26.07 -27.61 8.15
N ARG A 558 -25.26 -26.57 8.36
CA ARG A 558 -24.29 -26.46 9.46
C ARG A 558 -24.83 -25.72 10.69
N VAL A 559 -25.84 -24.88 10.50
CA VAL A 559 -26.56 -24.21 11.58
C VAL A 559 -28.07 -24.31 11.35
N ALA A 560 -28.85 -24.11 12.40
CA ALA A 560 -30.30 -24.05 12.32
C ALA A 560 -30.85 -22.90 13.16
N LEU A 561 -31.91 -22.26 12.68
CA LEU A 561 -32.68 -21.26 13.42
C LEU A 561 -33.87 -21.95 14.11
N SER A 562 -33.98 -21.82 15.42
CA SER A 562 -35.14 -22.28 16.19
C SER A 562 -36.29 -21.27 16.14
N GLY A 563 -37.51 -21.73 16.47
CA GLY A 563 -38.72 -20.91 16.41
C GLY A 563 -38.75 -19.71 17.37
N ASP A 564 -37.86 -19.68 18.36
CA ASP A 564 -37.64 -18.56 19.29
C ASP A 564 -36.52 -17.60 18.84
N GLY A 565 -36.02 -17.77 17.61
CA GLY A 565 -35.06 -16.83 16.99
C GLY A 565 -33.60 -17.06 17.38
N GLN A 566 -33.25 -18.23 17.92
CA GLN A 566 -31.88 -18.60 18.26
C GLN A 566 -31.22 -19.45 17.18
N TRP A 567 -29.98 -19.11 16.84
CA TRP A 567 -29.13 -19.90 15.96
C TRP A 567 -28.38 -20.93 16.79
N ARG A 568 -28.25 -22.15 16.27
CA ARG A 568 -27.44 -23.22 16.88
C ARG A 568 -26.63 -23.95 15.81
N ALA A 569 -25.44 -24.41 16.17
CA ALA A 569 -24.70 -25.34 15.33
C ALA A 569 -25.45 -26.68 15.24
N VAL A 570 -25.41 -27.31 14.07
CA VAL A 570 -25.91 -28.67 13.84
C VAL A 570 -24.70 -29.60 13.90
N GLU A 571 -24.72 -30.58 14.78
CA GLU A 571 -23.69 -31.63 14.80
C GLU A 571 -23.74 -32.39 13.48
N ALA A 572 -22.58 -32.58 12.84
CA ALA A 572 -22.49 -33.46 11.68
C ALA A 572 -22.98 -34.85 12.10
N VAL A 573 -24.10 -35.30 11.53
CA VAL A 573 -24.57 -36.67 11.74
C VAL A 573 -23.48 -37.57 11.17
N GLY A 574 -22.70 -38.19 12.05
CA GLY A 574 -21.62 -39.09 11.66
C GLY A 574 -22.16 -40.13 10.69
N ALA A 575 -21.52 -40.23 9.52
CA ALA A 575 -21.63 -41.40 8.67
C ALA A 575 -21.27 -42.63 9.53
N ARG A 576 -22.29 -43.38 9.95
CA ARG A 576 -22.15 -44.70 10.57
C ARG A 576 -22.18 -45.76 9.49
#